data_AF-A0A2D6JM21-F1
#
_entry.id   AF-A0A2D6JM21-F1
#
_cell.length_a   1.000
_cell.length_b   1.000
_cell.length_c   1.000
_cell.angle_alpha   90.00
_cell.angle_beta   90.00
_cell.angle_gamma   90.00
#
_symmetry.space_group_name_H-M   'P 1'
#
loop_
_entity.id
_entity.type
_entity.pdbx_description
1 polymer ?
#
loop_
_entity_poly.entity_id
_entity_poly.type
_entity_poly.pdbx_seq_one_letter_code
_entity_poly.pdbx_strand_id
1 'polypeptide(L)'
;MSAARKIEQFIQTDKSSVFLQGNLQNIFDALYYLGIIDPVLEMDWDEALTIMPNYSDEVHGLIQMVNEFKGSGEELAEVLKSYDERTLGYLAMEVAREFADFHAREELH
;
A
#
# COMPACT_ATOMS: atom_id res chain seq x y z
N MET A 1 5.76 23.43 5.80
CA MET A 1 5.10 22.87 4.60
C MET A 1 4.24 21.70 5.06
N SER A 2 2.97 21.64 4.67
CA SER A 2 2.03 20.59 5.13
C SER A 2 2.36 19.24 4.47
N ALA A 3 2.22 18.14 5.21
CA ALA A 3 2.35 16.77 4.72
C ALA A 3 1.48 16.53 3.47
N ALA A 4 0.25 17.07 3.47
CA ALA A 4 -0.67 17.03 2.34
C ALA A 4 -0.07 17.61 1.04
N ARG A 5 0.73 18.68 1.14
CA ARG A 5 1.29 19.39 -0.02
C ARG A 5 2.50 18.68 -0.63
N LYS A 6 3.20 17.87 0.17
CA LYS A 6 4.32 17.04 -0.29
C LYS A 6 3.80 15.78 -1.00
N ILE A 7 2.72 15.21 -0.47
CA ILE A 7 1.99 14.08 -1.09
C ILE A 7 1.47 14.49 -2.47
N GLU A 8 0.84 15.67 -2.60
CA GLU A 8 0.38 16.20 -3.90
C GLU A 8 1.52 16.38 -4.94
N GLN A 9 2.71 16.81 -4.52
CA GLN A 9 3.86 16.96 -5.43
C GLN A 9 4.46 15.63 -5.88
N PHE A 10 4.44 14.62 -5.00
CA PHE A 10 4.89 13.28 -5.34
C PHE A 10 3.93 12.60 -6.33
N ILE A 11 2.62 12.72 -6.09
CA ILE A 11 1.54 12.20 -6.97
C ILE A 11 1.62 12.79 -8.39
N GLN A 12 2.00 14.06 -8.54
CA GLN A 12 2.12 14.68 -9.87
C GLN A 12 3.35 14.21 -10.66
N THR A 13 4.36 13.68 -9.98
CA THR A 13 5.65 13.31 -10.60
C THR A 13 5.67 11.85 -11.05
N ASP A 14 4.91 10.96 -10.40
CA ASP A 14 4.85 9.53 -10.73
C ASP A 14 3.47 9.11 -11.29
N LYS A 15 3.11 9.65 -12.45
CA LYS A 15 1.85 9.31 -13.15
C LYS A 15 1.87 7.94 -13.85
N SER A 16 2.89 7.13 -13.59
CA SER A 16 3.15 5.81 -14.18
C SER A 16 3.24 4.68 -13.15
N SER A 17 3.00 4.96 -11.86
CA SER A 17 2.98 3.95 -10.81
C SER A 17 1.80 2.99 -10.99
N VAL A 18 2.06 1.68 -10.99
CA VAL A 18 1.02 0.66 -10.94
C VAL A 18 0.25 0.84 -9.63
N PHE A 19 -0.98 1.34 -9.72
CA PHE A 19 -1.88 1.48 -8.58
C PHE A 19 -2.45 0.11 -8.17
N LEU A 20 -2.90 -0.01 -6.92
CA LEU A 20 -3.67 -1.18 -6.49
C LEU A 20 -4.99 -1.21 -7.27
N GLN A 21 -5.19 -2.28 -8.03
CA GLN A 21 -6.35 -2.52 -8.89
C GLN A 21 -7.03 -3.80 -8.42
N GLY A 22 -8.16 -3.69 -7.74
CA GLY A 22 -8.93 -4.86 -7.31
C GLY A 22 -9.68 -4.67 -6.01
N ASN A 23 -9.93 -5.78 -5.32
CA ASN A 23 -10.63 -5.81 -4.05
C ASN A 23 -9.69 -5.37 -2.92
N LEU A 24 -9.54 -4.04 -2.76
CA LEU A 24 -8.70 -3.40 -1.74
C LEU A 24 -8.99 -3.94 -0.32
N GLN A 25 -10.25 -4.31 -0.06
CA GLN A 25 -10.66 -4.95 1.18
C GLN A 25 -9.97 -6.30 1.41
N ASN A 26 -9.87 -7.16 0.38
CA ASN A 26 -9.20 -8.46 0.53
C ASN A 26 -7.71 -8.30 0.84
N ILE A 27 -7.06 -7.26 0.30
CA ILE A 27 -5.65 -6.98 0.52
C ILE A 27 -5.45 -6.50 1.95
N PHE A 28 -6.31 -5.58 2.40
CA PHE A 28 -6.34 -5.12 3.78
C PHE A 28 -6.58 -6.27 4.77
N ASP A 29 -7.58 -7.11 4.52
CA ASP A 29 -7.91 -8.24 5.39
C ASP A 29 -6.74 -9.22 5.50
N ALA A 30 -6.05 -9.50 4.39
CA ALA A 30 -4.86 -10.34 4.38
C ALA A 30 -3.71 -9.73 5.21
N LEU A 31 -3.44 -8.43 5.04
CA LEU A 31 -2.41 -7.73 5.81
C LEU A 31 -2.75 -7.60 7.29
N TYR A 32 -4.03 -7.41 7.62
CA TYR A 32 -4.55 -7.36 8.98
C TYR A 32 -4.41 -8.73 9.65
N TYR A 33 -4.77 -9.81 8.96
CA TYR A 33 -4.58 -11.18 9.44
C TYR A 33 -3.10 -11.49 9.73
N LEU A 34 -2.19 -10.95 8.93
CA LEU A 34 -0.74 -11.09 9.13
C LEU A 34 -0.18 -10.17 10.23
N GLY A 35 -1.00 -9.29 10.83
CA GLY A 35 -0.54 -8.35 11.86
C GLY A 35 0.35 -7.22 11.32
N ILE A 36 0.33 -6.97 10.01
CA ILE A 36 1.18 -5.95 9.37
C ILE A 36 0.60 -4.54 9.54
N ILE A 37 -0.71 -4.42 9.68
CA ILE A 37 -1.40 -3.12 9.78
C ILE A 37 -0.96 -2.35 11.02
N ASP A 38 -0.94 -2.99 12.20
CA ASP A 38 -0.66 -2.28 13.46
C ASP A 38 0.74 -1.63 13.47
N PRO A 39 1.84 -2.33 13.11
CA PRO A 39 3.17 -1.73 13.00
C PRO A 39 3.23 -0.55 12.03
N VAL A 40 2.47 -0.61 10.94
CA VAL A 40 2.45 0.44 9.91
C VAL A 40 1.70 1.68 10.41
N LEU A 41 0.65 1.53 11.21
CA LEU A 41 -0.04 2.65 11.84
C LEU A 41 0.84 3.37 12.87
N GLU A 42 1.77 2.65 13.51
CA GLU A 42 2.70 3.19 14.50
C GLU A 42 4.01 3.73 13.89
N MET A 43 4.29 3.46 12.61
CA MET A 43 5.57 3.84 12.00
C MET A 43 5.68 5.34 11.70
N ASP A 44 6.91 5.84 11.54
CA ASP A 44 7.14 7.17 10.98
C ASP A 44 7.04 7.11 9.44
N TRP A 45 5.94 7.62 8.91
CA TRP A 45 5.67 7.60 7.48
C TRP A 45 6.61 8.55 6.72
N ASP A 46 7.06 9.65 7.32
CA ASP A 46 7.96 10.59 6.65
C ASP A 46 9.34 9.94 6.42
N GLU A 47 9.83 9.19 7.41
CA GLU A 47 11.06 8.41 7.28
C GLU A 47 10.88 7.27 6.26
N ALA A 48 9.78 6.52 6.37
CA ALA A 48 9.49 5.38 5.50
C ALA A 48 9.41 5.78 4.02
N LEU A 49 8.72 6.89 3.72
CA LEU A 49 8.59 7.44 2.37
C LEU A 49 9.92 7.94 1.79
N THR A 50 10.85 8.36 2.66
CA THR A 50 12.20 8.76 2.23
C THR A 50 13.04 7.54 1.81
N ILE A 51 12.78 6.38 2.39
CA ILE A 51 13.52 5.12 2.16
C ILE A 51 12.89 4.29 1.03
N MET A 52 11.57 4.39 0.85
CA MET A 52 10.77 3.65 -0.12
C MET A 52 11.31 3.64 -1.57
N PRO A 53 11.93 4.71 -2.11
CA PRO A 53 12.55 4.67 -3.44
C PRO A 53 13.61 3.58 -3.60
N ASN A 54 14.22 3.10 -2.51
CA ASN A 54 15.19 1.99 -2.57
C ASN A 54 14.52 0.60 -2.70
N TYR A 55 13.22 0.54 -2.48
CA TYR A 55 12.39 -0.67 -2.50
C TYR A 55 11.36 -0.63 -3.64
N SER A 56 11.47 0.35 -4.55
CA SER A 56 10.47 0.62 -5.59
C SER A 56 10.19 -0.60 -6.46
N ASP A 57 11.22 -1.35 -6.83
CA ASP A 57 11.09 -2.49 -7.73
C ASP A 57 10.38 -3.68 -7.06
N GLU A 58 10.67 -3.92 -5.78
CA GLU A 58 10.09 -5.00 -4.98
C GLU A 58 8.62 -4.70 -4.66
N VAL A 59 8.34 -3.46 -4.25
CA VAL A 59 6.97 -3.00 -3.99
C VAL A 59 6.15 -3.01 -5.28
N HIS A 60 6.71 -2.58 -6.41
CA HIS A 60 6.01 -2.61 -7.70
C HIS A 60 5.67 -4.03 -8.13
N GLY A 61 6.63 -4.96 -8.03
CA GLY A 61 6.38 -6.38 -8.34
C GLY A 61 5.33 -6.99 -7.42
N LEU A 62 5.34 -6.64 -6.13
CA LEU A 62 4.33 -7.06 -5.17
C LEU A 62 2.94 -6.52 -5.54
N ILE A 63 2.81 -5.23 -5.83
CA ILE A 63 1.52 -4.64 -6.23
C ILE A 63 0.98 -5.31 -7.49
N GLN A 64 1.84 -5.56 -8.49
CA GLN A 64 1.42 -6.26 -9.70
C GLN A 64 0.90 -7.68 -9.38
N MET A 65 1.63 -8.43 -8.55
CA MET A 65 1.22 -9.77 -8.12
C MET A 65 -0.14 -9.74 -7.43
N VAL A 66 -0.35 -8.80 -6.50
CA VAL A 66 -1.60 -8.66 -5.75
C VAL A 66 -2.76 -8.29 -6.69
N ASN A 67 -2.55 -7.41 -7.68
CA ASN A 67 -3.57 -7.02 -8.67
C ASN A 67 -3.98 -8.18 -9.58
N GLU A 68 -3.03 -9.04 -9.93
CA GLU A 68 -3.26 -10.20 -10.79
C GLU A 68 -3.86 -11.38 -10.01
N PHE A 69 -3.74 -11.38 -8.68
CA PHE A 69 -4.24 -12.45 -7.81
C PHE A 69 -5.75 -12.64 -7.93
N LYS A 70 -6.19 -13.89 -8.13
CA LYS A 70 -7.61 -14.27 -8.32
C LYS A 70 -8.18 -15.17 -7.22
N GLY A 71 -7.40 -15.44 -6.18
CA GLY A 71 -7.80 -16.29 -5.05
C GLY A 71 -8.55 -15.56 -3.94
N SER A 72 -8.79 -16.26 -2.83
CA SER A 72 -9.38 -15.70 -1.62
C SER A 72 -8.38 -14.84 -0.82
N GLY A 73 -8.87 -14.02 0.12
CA GLY A 73 -8.00 -13.26 1.02
C GLY A 73 -7.08 -14.15 1.89
N GLU A 74 -7.53 -15.35 2.25
CA GLU A 74 -6.71 -16.34 2.98
C GLU A 74 -5.58 -16.87 2.09
N GLU A 75 -5.87 -17.22 0.84
CA GLU A 75 -4.84 -17.65 -0.12
C GLU A 75 -3.84 -16.53 -0.41
N LEU A 76 -4.32 -15.27 -0.48
CA LEU A 76 -3.46 -14.11 -0.62
C LEU A 76 -2.54 -13.95 0.59
N ALA A 77 -3.07 -14.11 1.82
CA ALA A 77 -2.27 -14.04 3.03
C ALA A 77 -1.15 -15.09 3.06
N GLU A 78 -1.42 -16.32 2.58
CA GLU A 78 -0.38 -17.34 2.46
C GLU A 78 0.73 -16.96 1.46
N VAL A 79 0.39 -16.31 0.34
CA VAL A 79 1.38 -15.79 -0.61
C VAL A 79 2.20 -14.67 0.03
N LEU A 80 1.54 -13.75 0.72
CA LEU A 80 2.17 -12.59 1.36
C LEU A 80 3.17 -12.99 2.45
N LYS A 81 2.97 -14.12 3.16
CA LYS A 81 3.95 -14.65 4.13
C LYS A 81 5.35 -14.90 3.57
N SER A 82 5.50 -15.02 2.25
CA SER A 82 6.80 -15.21 1.60
C SER A 82 7.63 -13.92 1.46
N TYR A 83 7.02 -12.75 1.71
CA TYR A 83 7.67 -11.45 1.66
C TYR A 83 8.12 -11.02 3.06
N ASP A 84 9.16 -10.20 3.12
CA ASP A 84 9.62 -9.63 4.39
C ASP A 84 8.63 -8.56 4.90
N GLU A 85 8.62 -8.38 6.22
CA GLU A 85 7.70 -7.44 6.90
C GLU A 85 7.81 -6.00 6.40
N ARG A 86 9.00 -5.56 5.94
CA ARG A 86 9.18 -4.20 5.45
C ARG A 86 8.49 -4.02 4.10
N THR A 87 8.68 -4.98 3.20
CA THR A 87 8.01 -4.99 1.89
C THR A 87 6.49 -5.07 2.05
N LEU A 88 5.99 -5.90 2.97
CA LEU A 88 4.56 -5.94 3.32
C LEU A 88 4.07 -4.64 3.97
N GLY A 89 4.92 -4.00 4.77
CA GLY A 89 4.64 -2.70 5.38
C GLY A 89 4.44 -1.61 4.32
N TYR A 90 5.27 -1.59 3.28
CA TYR A 90 5.08 -0.67 2.15
C TYR A 90 3.79 -0.97 1.37
N LEU A 91 3.43 -2.24 1.18
CA LEU A 91 2.13 -2.59 0.59
C LEU A 91 0.97 -2.07 1.45
N ALA A 92 1.05 -2.20 2.77
CA ALA A 92 0.04 -1.68 3.69
C ALA A 92 -0.07 -0.15 3.66
N MET A 93 1.05 0.57 3.53
CA MET A 93 1.05 2.02 3.33
C MET A 93 0.33 2.40 2.03
N GLU A 94 0.59 1.69 0.93
CA GLU A 94 -0.09 1.90 -0.35
C GLU A 94 -1.61 1.63 -0.23
N VAL A 95 -2.00 0.54 0.45
CA VAL A 95 -3.41 0.24 0.73
C VAL A 95 -4.07 1.38 1.51
N ALA A 96 -3.42 1.86 2.57
CA ALA A 96 -3.94 2.94 3.41
C ALA A 96 -4.07 4.27 2.64
N ARG A 97 -3.11 4.58 1.75
CA ARG A 97 -3.19 5.74 0.86
C ARG A 97 -4.40 5.64 -0.07
N GLU A 98 -4.59 4.50 -0.73
CA GLU A 98 -5.72 4.30 -1.64
C GLU A 98 -7.07 4.34 -0.91
N PHE A 99 -7.17 3.83 0.32
CA PHE A 99 -8.37 3.97 1.16
C PHE A 99 -8.67 5.44 1.48
N ALA A 100 -7.66 6.21 1.89
CA ALA A 100 -7.82 7.63 2.19
C ALA A 100 -8.26 8.42 0.95
N ASP A 101 -7.67 8.14 -0.21
CA ASP A 101 -8.03 8.77 -1.48
C ASP A 101 -9.43 8.38 -1.96
N PHE A 102 -9.87 7.14 -1.73
CA PHE A 102 -11.21 6.69 -2.05
C PHE A 102 -12.27 7.42 -1.20
N HIS A 103 -12.08 7.48 0.12
CA HIS A 103 -13.00 8.16 1.02
C HIS A 103 -13.03 9.68 0.80
N ALA A 104 -11.89 10.30 0.51
CA ALA A 104 -11.84 11.72 0.16
C ALA A 104 -12.63 12.07 -1.11
N ARG A 105 -12.76 11.12 -2.06
CA ARG A 105 -13.58 11.29 -3.26
C ARG A 105 -15.07 11.10 -3.00
N GLU A 106 -15.45 10.28 -2.02
CA GLU A 106 -16.85 10.11 -1.60
C GLU A 106 -17.38 11.31 -0.81
N GLU A 107 -16.56 11.95 0.04
CA GLU A 107 -16.98 13.14 0.82
C GLU A 107 -17.16 14.42 -0.02
N LEU A 108 -16.64 14.46 -1.24
CA LEU A 108 -16.76 15.59 -2.16
C LEU A 108 -18.04 15.58 -3.01
N HIS A 109 -18.97 14.65 -2.78
CA HIS A 109 -20.23 14.51 -3.50
C HIS A 109 -21.49 14.62 -2.64
#